data_AF-A0A3C0P0B4-F1
#
_entry.id   AF-A0A3C0P0B4-F1
#
_cell.length_a   1.000
_cell.length_b   1.000
_cell.length_c   1.000
_cell.angle_alpha   90.00
_cell.angle_beta   90.00
_cell.angle_gamma   90.00
#
_symmetry.space_group_name_H-M   'P 1'
#
loop_
_entity.id
_entity.type
_entity.pdbx_description
1 polymer ?
#
loop_
_entity_poly.entity_id
_entity_poly.type
_entity_poly.pdbx_seq_one_letter_code
_entity_poly.pdbx_strand_id
1 'polypeptide(L)'
;MLSFLTLFIIVWFMIFTAARFFQYFRIVTEYKDVTTAVVEKVTEHVPSGKREKKALDVILTYMIDGEEKRSEITVPGNAADKYTVGKEFEICYRVSDNGTVHIASYSSANKKIMYGHIAALILELAAFIILWYSML
;
A
#
# COMPACT_ATOMS: atom_id res chain seq x y z
N MET A 1 -6.93 -34.41 -20.43
CA MET A 1 -6.50 -33.03 -20.78
C MET A 1 -7.16 -31.96 -19.91
N LEU A 2 -8.45 -32.06 -19.56
CA LEU A 2 -9.14 -31.06 -18.74
C LEU A 2 -8.53 -30.87 -17.33
N SER A 3 -8.04 -31.95 -16.71
CA SER A 3 -7.44 -31.97 -15.36
C SER A 3 -6.10 -31.23 -15.26
N PHE A 4 -5.23 -31.40 -16.26
CA PHE A 4 -3.94 -30.71 -16.30
C PHE A 4 -4.07 -29.20 -16.53
N LEU A 5 -5.04 -28.78 -17.35
CA LEU A 5 -5.32 -27.37 -17.57
C LEU A 5 -5.87 -26.71 -16.30
N THR A 6 -6.77 -27.38 -15.57
CA THR A 6 -7.31 -26.86 -14.29
C THR A 6 -6.23 -26.75 -13.22
N LEU A 7 -5.40 -27.79 -13.06
CA LEU A 7 -4.23 -27.75 -12.16
C LEU A 7 -3.28 -26.61 -12.51
N PHE A 8 -2.97 -26.42 -13.80
CA PHE A 8 -2.13 -25.33 -14.25
C PHE A 8 -2.71 -23.95 -13.90
N ILE A 9 -4.02 -23.73 -14.13
CA ILE A 9 -4.69 -22.47 -13.81
C ILE A 9 -4.65 -22.19 -12.30
N ILE A 10 -4.90 -23.21 -11.46
CA ILE A 10 -4.90 -23.05 -10.00
C ILE A 10 -3.50 -22.70 -9.49
N VAL A 11 -2.47 -23.42 -9.96
CA VAL A 11 -1.07 -23.14 -9.58
C VAL A 11 -0.66 -21.74 -10.05
N TRP A 12 -1.04 -21.35 -11.26
CA TRP A 12 -0.74 -20.01 -11.77
C TRP A 12 -1.42 -18.91 -10.94
N PHE A 13 -2.67 -19.13 -10.54
CA PHE A 13 -3.42 -18.20 -9.70
C PHE A 13 -2.78 -18.07 -8.31
N MET A 14 -2.36 -19.18 -7.70
CA MET A 14 -1.62 -19.18 -6.44
C MET A 14 -0.31 -18.38 -6.52
N ILE A 15 0.47 -18.54 -7.60
CA ILE A 15 1.70 -17.76 -7.80
C ILE A 15 1.39 -16.27 -7.91
N PHE A 16 0.34 -15.91 -8.65
CA PHE A 16 -0.08 -14.51 -8.80
C PHE A 16 -0.52 -13.89 -7.47
N THR A 17 -1.38 -14.59 -6.71
CA THR A 17 -1.86 -14.14 -5.40
C THR A 17 -0.71 -14.04 -4.40
N ALA A 18 0.22 -15.01 -4.39
CA ALA A 18 1.42 -14.97 -3.56
C ALA A 18 2.33 -13.79 -3.91
N ALA A 19 2.57 -13.53 -5.20
CA ALA A 19 3.40 -12.40 -5.64
C ALA A 19 2.81 -11.05 -5.21
N ARG A 20 1.48 -10.89 -5.34
CA ARG A 20 0.75 -9.71 -4.84
C ARG A 20 0.84 -9.61 -3.32
N PHE A 21 0.65 -10.72 -2.61
CA PHE A 21 0.80 -10.77 -1.17
C PHE A 21 2.19 -10.29 -0.74
N PHE A 22 3.28 -10.78 -1.35
CA PHE A 22 4.64 -10.34 -1.00
C PHE A 22 4.88 -8.84 -1.23
N GLN A 23 4.30 -8.27 -2.29
CA GLN A 23 4.36 -6.82 -2.53
C GLN A 23 3.72 -6.02 -1.40
N TYR A 24 2.52 -6.42 -0.96
CA TYR A 24 1.82 -5.76 0.15
C TYR A 24 2.43 -6.09 1.52
N PHE A 25 2.92 -7.31 1.70
CA PHE A 25 3.56 -7.77 2.92
C PHE A 25 4.78 -6.94 3.23
N ARG A 26 5.64 -6.65 2.24
CA ARG A 26 6.79 -5.74 2.43
C ARG A 26 6.36 -4.36 2.91
N ILE A 27 5.26 -3.82 2.37
CA ILE A 27 4.72 -2.53 2.81
C ILE A 27 4.18 -2.62 4.25
N VAL A 28 3.53 -3.70 4.64
CA VAL A 28 2.96 -3.79 6.00
C VAL A 28 4.01 -4.15 7.06
N THR A 29 5.03 -4.93 6.72
CA THR A 29 6.12 -5.26 7.67
C THR A 29 7.06 -4.09 7.91
N GLU A 30 7.29 -3.28 6.88
CA GLU A 30 8.15 -2.11 6.98
C GLU A 30 7.39 -0.90 7.55
N TYR A 31 6.11 -0.69 7.21
CA TYR A 31 5.31 0.44 7.68
C TYR A 31 4.39 0.01 8.82
N LYS A 32 4.96 0.06 10.03
CA LYS A 32 4.37 -0.53 11.24
C LYS A 32 3.20 0.28 11.78
N ASP A 33 3.27 1.60 11.70
CA ASP A 33 2.39 2.46 12.51
C ASP A 33 1.45 3.32 11.67
N VAL A 34 0.26 3.54 12.24
CA VAL A 34 -0.79 4.36 11.66
C VAL A 34 -0.94 5.60 12.54
N THR A 35 -0.87 6.77 11.94
CA THR A 35 -1.19 8.03 12.61
C THR A 35 -2.09 8.86 11.72
N THR A 36 -2.76 9.86 12.29
CA THR A 36 -3.55 10.82 11.55
C THR A 36 -2.65 11.97 11.14
N ALA A 37 -2.57 12.23 9.84
CA ALA A 37 -1.90 13.41 9.30
C ALA A 37 -2.91 14.46 8.90
N VAL A 38 -2.53 15.71 9.12
CA VAL A 38 -3.25 16.91 8.69
C VAL A 38 -2.46 17.55 7.56
N VAL A 39 -3.15 17.94 6.49
CA VAL A 39 -2.54 18.74 5.43
C VAL A 39 -2.34 20.16 5.92
N GLU A 40 -1.09 20.56 6.16
CA GLU A 40 -0.75 21.94 6.54
C GLU A 40 -0.73 22.86 5.30
N LYS A 41 -0.15 22.38 4.20
CA LYS A 41 0.03 23.20 3.00
C LYS A 41 0.03 22.35 1.74
N VAL A 42 -0.49 22.91 0.66
CA VAL A 42 -0.44 22.33 -0.69
C VAL A 42 0.12 23.39 -1.63
N THR A 43 1.15 23.03 -2.37
CA THR A 43 1.77 23.88 -3.39
C THR A 43 1.84 23.14 -4.72
N GLU A 44 1.76 23.87 -5.83
CA GLU A 44 2.03 23.26 -7.13
C GLU A 44 3.49 22.83 -7.19
N HIS A 45 3.71 21.57 -7.56
CA HIS A 45 5.06 21.06 -7.74
C HIS A 45 5.70 21.74 -8.93
N VAL A 46 6.88 22.33 -8.73
CA VAL A 46 7.66 22.93 -9.80
C VAL A 46 8.53 21.83 -10.41
N PRO A 47 8.21 21.34 -11.62
CA PRO A 47 8.95 20.24 -12.20
C PRO A 47 10.40 20.64 -12.49
N SER A 48 11.35 19.79 -12.14
CA SER A 48 12.78 20.03 -12.39
C SER A 48 13.19 19.71 -13.84
N GLY A 49 12.27 19.17 -14.65
CA GLY A 49 12.53 18.79 -16.04
C GLY A 49 11.32 18.78 -16.98
N LYS A 50 11.57 18.82 -18.29
CA LYS A 50 10.54 18.92 -19.35
C LYS A 50 9.55 17.74 -19.45
N ARG A 51 9.75 16.64 -18.72
CA ARG A 51 8.93 15.41 -18.81
C ARG A 51 8.13 15.07 -17.55
N GLU A 52 8.20 15.90 -16.51
CA GLU A 52 7.42 15.65 -15.30
C GLU A 52 5.95 16.01 -15.49
N LYS A 53 5.07 15.11 -15.04
CA LYS A 53 3.63 15.33 -15.03
C LYS A 53 3.28 16.29 -13.90
N LYS A 54 2.15 17.00 -14.03
CA LYS A 54 1.62 17.85 -12.96
C LYS A 54 1.55 17.07 -11.65
N ALA A 55 2.16 17.62 -10.61
CA ALA A 55 2.17 17.10 -9.27
C ALA A 55 1.94 18.24 -8.27
N LEU A 56 1.72 17.87 -7.01
CA LEU A 56 1.55 18.79 -5.90
C LEU A 56 2.55 18.41 -4.81
N ASP A 57 3.21 19.40 -4.25
CA ASP A 57 3.97 19.23 -3.03
C ASP A 57 3.05 19.50 -1.84
N VAL A 58 2.90 18.50 -0.99
CA VAL A 58 1.99 18.51 0.15
C VAL A 58 2.80 18.39 1.43
N ILE A 59 2.64 19.38 2.31
CA ILE A 59 3.21 19.36 3.65
C ILE A 59 2.18 18.74 4.59
N LEU A 60 2.60 17.66 5.23
CA LEU A 60 1.83 16.91 6.21
C LEU A 60 2.40 17.13 7.60
N THR A 61 1.50 17.33 8.55
CA THR A 61 1.82 17.42 9.98
C THR A 61 1.10 16.31 10.72
N TYR A 62 1.83 15.59 11.56
CA TYR A 62 1.32 14.42 12.28
C TYR A 62 2.08 14.18 13.58
N MET A 63 1.47 13.43 14.50
CA MET A 63 2.06 13.10 15.79
C MET A 63 2.63 11.68 15.77
N ILE A 64 3.89 11.53 16.20
CA ILE A 64 4.55 10.24 16.47
C ILE A 64 5.11 10.31 17.89
N ASP A 65 4.75 9.34 18.74
CA ASP A 65 5.27 9.23 20.12
C ASP A 65 5.16 10.52 20.96
N GLY A 66 4.16 11.36 20.69
CA GLY A 66 3.95 12.63 21.38
C GLY A 66 4.73 13.82 20.80
N GLU A 67 5.52 13.62 19.74
CA GLU A 67 6.21 14.68 19.01
C GLU A 67 5.49 15.03 17.70
N GLU A 68 5.35 16.33 17.44
CA GLU A 68 4.89 16.83 16.13
C GLU A 68 6.01 16.64 15.11
N LYS A 69 5.71 15.93 14.03
CA LYS A 69 6.58 15.74 12.87
C LYS A 69 5.94 16.35 11.64
N ARG A 70 6.81 16.80 10.73
CA ARG A 70 6.42 17.37 9.45
C ARG A 70 7.11 16.63 8.32
N SER A 71 6.39 16.38 7.24
CA SER A 71 6.97 15.77 6.04
C SER A 71 6.36 16.35 4.79
N GLU A 72 7.20 16.50 3.78
CA GLU A 72 6.82 16.90 2.44
C GLU A 72 6.70 15.66 1.57
N ILE A 73 5.57 15.53 0.87
CA ILE A 73 5.34 14.47 -0.11
C ILE A 73 4.94 15.09 -1.44
N THR A 74 5.45 14.52 -2.53
CA THR A 74 5.02 14.89 -3.88
C THR A 74 3.94 13.93 -4.34
N VAL A 75 2.76 14.46 -4.63
CA VAL A 75 1.56 13.70 -5.01
C VAL A 75 1.24 13.97 -6.47
N PRO A 76 0.90 12.95 -7.28
CA PRO A 76 0.47 13.18 -8.65
C PRO A 76 -0.83 14.00 -8.68
N GLY A 77 -0.94 14.94 -9.63
CA GLY A 77 -2.05 15.90 -9.68
C GLY A 77 -3.44 15.27 -9.87
N ASN A 78 -3.53 14.03 -10.33
CA ASN A 78 -4.79 13.28 -10.42
C ASN A 78 -5.36 12.86 -9.04
N ALA A 79 -4.56 12.96 -7.97
CA ALA A 79 -4.98 12.69 -6.60
C ALA A 79 -5.15 13.97 -5.77
N ALA A 80 -5.07 15.15 -6.40
CA ALA A 80 -5.15 16.47 -5.76
C ALA A 80 -6.37 16.62 -4.83
N ASP A 81 -7.54 16.14 -5.26
CA ASP A 81 -8.80 16.24 -4.52
C ASP A 81 -8.76 15.53 -3.14
N LYS A 82 -7.78 14.64 -2.94
CA LYS A 82 -7.58 13.94 -1.68
C LYS A 82 -6.78 14.76 -0.66
N TYR A 83 -6.03 15.77 -1.10
CA TYR A 83 -5.12 16.57 -0.29
C TYR A 83 -5.57 18.04 -0.30
N THR A 84 -6.45 18.38 0.63
CA THR A 84 -6.94 19.76 0.85
C THR A 84 -6.42 20.23 2.19
N VAL A 85 -6.00 21.49 2.31
CA VAL A 85 -5.51 22.06 3.57
C VAL A 85 -6.54 21.87 4.69
N GLY A 86 -6.09 21.42 5.87
CA GLY A 86 -6.91 21.10 7.03
C GLY A 86 -7.61 19.75 6.97
N LYS A 87 -7.47 18.99 5.87
CA LYS A 87 -8.04 17.64 5.77
C LYS A 87 -7.19 16.66 6.56
N GLU A 88 -7.86 15.84 7.34
CA GLU A 88 -7.24 14.76 8.11
C GLU A 88 -7.38 13.42 7.36
N PHE A 89 -6.35 12.60 7.44
CA PHE A 89 -6.40 11.22 6.95
C PHE A 89 -5.36 10.35 7.65
N GLU A 90 -5.65 9.05 7.69
CA GLU A 90 -4.70 8.06 8.19
C GLU A 90 -3.51 7.93 7.24
N ILE A 91 -2.30 7.97 7.77
CA ILE A 91 -1.07 7.63 7.06
C ILE A 91 -0.44 6.39 7.67
N CYS A 92 0.20 5.58 6.82
CA CYS A 92 1.10 4.52 7.28
C CYS A 92 2.54 5.03 7.15
N TYR A 93 3.30 4.97 8.24
CA TYR A 93 4.68 5.45 8.28
C TYR A 93 5.66 4.40 8.81
N ARG A 94 6.93 4.62 8.49
CA ARG A 94 8.09 3.92 9.04
C ARG A 94 9.12 4.95 9.48
N VAL A 95 9.64 4.82 10.69
CA VAL A 95 10.81 5.56 11.15
C VAL A 95 12.05 4.72 10.82
N SER A 96 12.97 5.28 10.04
CA SER A 96 14.28 4.68 9.78
C SER A 96 15.20 4.86 10.98
N ASP A 97 16.25 4.04 11.09
CA ASP A 97 17.18 4.06 12.23
C ASP A 97 17.91 5.41 12.43
N ASN A 98 17.93 6.24 11.39
CA ASN A 98 18.48 7.60 11.40
C ASN A 98 17.44 8.69 11.78
N GLY A 99 16.21 8.30 12.14
CA GLY A 99 15.12 9.22 12.51
C GLY A 99 14.33 9.78 11.32
N THR A 100 14.67 9.42 10.07
CA THR A 100 13.90 9.84 8.90
C THR A 100 12.55 9.11 8.85
N VAL A 101 11.46 9.85 8.67
CA VAL A 101 10.12 9.28 8.52
C VAL A 101 9.81 9.05 7.04
N HIS A 102 9.48 7.81 6.69
CA HIS A 102 9.01 7.42 5.37
C HIS A 102 7.50 7.17 5.42
N ILE A 103 6.76 7.77 4.50
CA ILE A 103 5.30 7.64 4.41
C ILE A 103 4.96 6.80 3.18
N ALA A 104 4.32 5.64 3.37
CA ALA A 104 3.99 4.72 2.27
C ALA A 104 2.75 5.16 1.48
N SER A 105 1.70 5.61 2.16
CA SER A 105 0.46 5.98 1.50
C SER A 105 -0.55 6.71 2.39
N TYR A 106 -1.51 7.30 1.71
CA TYR A 106 -2.84 7.66 2.19
C TYR A 106 -3.64 6.39 2.54
N SER A 107 -4.22 6.35 3.74
CA SER A 107 -5.17 5.36 4.27
C SER A 107 -4.61 3.98 4.64
N SER A 108 -5.18 3.40 5.72
CA SER A 108 -5.06 1.99 6.14
C SER A 108 -5.47 0.94 5.07
N ALA A 109 -5.89 1.38 3.88
CA ALA A 109 -6.21 0.55 2.73
C ALA A 109 -5.14 -0.50 2.43
N ASN A 110 -3.85 -0.18 2.53
CA ASN A 110 -2.78 -1.14 2.25
C ASN A 110 -2.76 -2.34 3.20
N LYS A 111 -3.04 -2.15 4.50
CA LYS A 111 -3.15 -3.25 5.47
C LYS A 111 -4.39 -4.12 5.18
N LYS A 112 -5.54 -3.50 4.90
CA LYS A 112 -6.78 -4.22 4.55
C LYS A 112 -6.63 -5.04 3.25
N ILE A 113 -5.97 -4.47 2.24
CA ILE A 113 -5.67 -5.16 0.98
C ILE A 113 -4.73 -6.36 1.22
N MET A 114 -3.70 -6.20 2.07
CA MET A 114 -2.83 -7.33 2.45
C MET A 114 -3.62 -8.48 3.09
N TYR A 115 -4.46 -8.20 4.08
CA TYR A 115 -5.28 -9.23 4.73
C TYR A 115 -6.26 -9.90 3.74
N GLY A 116 -6.80 -9.14 2.78
CA GLY A 116 -7.60 -9.69 1.69
C GLY A 116 -6.81 -10.68 0.83
N HIS A 117 -5.56 -10.36 0.50
CA HIS A 117 -4.68 -11.28 -0.25
C HIS A 117 -4.27 -12.51 0.56
N ILE A 118 -4.05 -12.40 1.87
CA ILE A 118 -3.83 -13.56 2.76
C ILE A 118 -5.05 -14.49 2.72
N ALA A 119 -6.26 -13.92 2.88
CA ALA A 119 -7.49 -14.70 2.88
C ALA A 119 -7.70 -15.40 1.53
N ALA A 120 -7.42 -14.73 0.41
CA ALA A 120 -7.46 -15.33 -0.91
C ALA A 120 -6.48 -16.50 -1.05
N LEU A 121 -5.25 -16.35 -0.59
CA LEU A 121 -4.23 -17.42 -0.64
C LEU A 121 -4.63 -18.65 0.18
N ILE A 122 -5.23 -18.45 1.36
CA ILE A 122 -5.76 -19.55 2.19
C ILE A 122 -6.91 -20.28 1.48
N LEU A 123 -7.85 -19.53 0.89
CA LEU A 123 -8.97 -20.12 0.14
C LEU A 123 -8.51 -20.90 -1.09
N GLU A 124 -7.54 -20.36 -1.83
CA GLU A 124 -6.93 -21.03 -2.99
C GLU A 124 -6.23 -22.33 -2.59
N LEU A 125 -5.47 -22.32 -1.48
CA LEU A 125 -4.81 -23.52 -0.96
C LEU A 125 -5.84 -24.58 -0.54
N ALA A 126 -6.93 -24.17 0.14
CA ALA A 126 -8.00 -25.08 0.52
C ALA A 126 -8.69 -25.69 -0.71
N ALA A 127 -8.96 -24.90 -1.76
CA ALA A 127 -9.53 -25.37 -3.01
C ALA A 127 -8.58 -26.36 -3.72
N PHE A 128 -7.27 -26.09 -3.72
CA PHE A 128 -6.26 -27.00 -4.26
C PHE A 128 -6.27 -28.35 -3.52
N ILE A 129 -6.30 -28.35 -2.19
CA ILE A 129 -6.34 -29.57 -1.37
C ILE A 129 -7.60 -30.39 -1.67
N ILE A 130 -8.77 -29.76 -1.74
CA ILE A 130 -10.05 -30.43 -2.05
C ILE A 130 -10.00 -31.06 -3.45
N LEU A 131 -9.54 -30.31 -4.45
CA LEU A 131 -9.45 -30.81 -5.83
C LEU A 131 -8.45 -31.95 -5.96
N TRP A 132 -7.29 -31.83 -5.31
CA TRP A 132 -6.30 -32.90 -5.26
C TRP A 132 -6.88 -34.18 -4.67
N TYR A 133 -7.60 -34.08 -3.54
CA TYR A 133 -8.23 -35.22 -2.89
C TYR A 133 -9.36 -35.82 -3.74
N SER A 134 -10.08 -35.02 -4.53
CA SER A 134 -11.13 -35.51 -5.44
C SER A 134 -10.62 -36.16 -6.73
N MET A 135 -9.35 -35.91 -7.08
CA MET A 135 -8.68 -36.52 -8.24
C MET A 135 -7.89 -37.80 -7.89
N LEU A 136 -7.79 -38.11 -6.59
CA LEU A 136 -7.13 -39.30 -6.03
C LEU A 136 -8.16 -40.40 -5.79
#